data_AF-A0A402AP80-F1
#
_entry.id   AF-A0A402AP80-F1
#
_cell.length_a   1.000
_cell.length_b   1.000
_cell.length_c   1.000
_cell.angle_alpha   90.00
_cell.angle_beta   90.00
_cell.angle_gamma   90.00
#
_symmetry.space_group_name_H-M   'P 1'
#
loop_
_entity.id
_entity.type
_entity.pdbx_description
1 polymer ?
#
loop_
_entity_poly.entity_id
_entity_poly.type
_entity_poly.pdbx_seq_one_letter_code
_entity_poly.pdbx_strand_id
1 'polypeptide(L)'
;MSNTPDISEARRALLEKYLSGKVQPPEQPIPVPPTEASRERAVAVQARGTKSPFFYLHGDWKGQAFYCFPLARGLGDDQPFYILEPYDFDGLPGPPPFEEVAAAHVKSMRAIQPTGPYFLGDGVMED
;
A
#
# COMPACT_ATOMS: atom_id res chain seq x y z
N MET A 1 19.77 -7.29 36.37
CA MET A 1 20.23 -6.10 35.63
C MET A 1 19.79 -6.27 34.18
N SER A 2 18.62 -5.72 33.82
CA SER A 2 18.07 -5.81 32.46
C SER A 2 18.44 -4.53 31.73
N ASN A 3 19.28 -4.63 30.70
CA ASN A 3 19.76 -3.50 29.91
C ASN A 3 19.05 -3.49 28.54
N THR A 4 17.72 -3.33 28.57
CA THR A 4 16.95 -3.02 27.36
C THR A 4 16.91 -1.50 27.25
N PRO A 5 17.63 -0.88 26.30
CA PRO A 5 17.53 0.57 26.13
C PRO A 5 16.10 0.92 25.71
N ASP A 6 15.51 1.86 26.45
CA ASP A 6 14.20 2.43 26.17
C ASP A 6 14.18 2.94 24.72
N ILE A 7 13.28 2.36 23.91
CA ILE A 7 13.06 2.66 22.49
C ILE A 7 12.87 4.18 22.26
N SER A 8 12.47 4.92 23.30
CA SER A 8 12.36 6.37 23.32
C SER A 8 13.68 7.11 23.05
N GLU A 9 14.79 6.73 23.68
CA GLU A 9 16.06 7.46 23.54
C GLU A 9 16.71 7.26 22.17
N ALA A 10 16.66 6.03 21.65
CA ALA A 10 17.21 5.73 20.32
C ALA A 10 16.49 6.52 19.22
N ARG A 11 15.16 6.66 19.32
CA ARG A 11 14.37 7.51 18.39
C ARG A 11 14.68 8.99 18.55
N ARG A 12 14.80 9.48 19.79
CA ARG A 12 15.11 10.89 20.06
C ARG A 12 16.50 11.28 19.55
N ALA A 13 17.50 10.44 19.79
CA ALA A 13 18.86 10.67 19.29
C ALA A 13 18.92 10.66 17.76
N LEU A 14 18.13 9.81 17.09
CA LEU A 14 18.04 9.78 15.64
C LEU A 14 17.38 11.06 15.09
N LEU A 15 16.33 11.54 15.76
CA LEU A 15 15.63 12.77 15.38
C LEU A 15 16.53 14.00 15.55
N GLU A 16 17.27 14.10 16.65
CA GLU A 16 18.27 15.17 16.88
C GLU A 16 19.36 15.17 15.80
N LYS A 17 19.83 13.98 15.39
CA LYS A 17 20.80 13.85 14.29
C LYS A 17 20.22 14.29 12.93
N TYR A 18 18.94 14.01 12.68
CA TYR A 18 18.22 14.48 11.50
C TYR A 18 18.04 16.01 11.51
N LEU A 19 17.57 16.56 12.63
CA LEU A 19 17.31 18.00 12.79
C LEU A 19 18.60 18.84 12.76
N SER A 20 19.71 18.28 13.23
CA SER A 20 21.03 18.93 13.16
C SER A 20 21.70 18.85 11.77
N GLY A 21 21.03 18.23 10.77
CA GLY A 21 21.56 18.08 9.41
C GLY A 21 22.77 17.15 9.30
N LYS A 22 23.08 16.40 10.35
CA LYS A 22 24.22 15.47 10.41
C LYS A 22 23.90 14.08 9.85
N VAL A 23 22.66 13.85 9.43
CA VAL A 23 22.19 12.67 8.72
C VAL A 23 21.47 13.15 7.47
N GLN A 24 22.04 12.87 6.30
CA GLN A 24 21.31 12.97 5.04
C GLN A 24 20.18 11.91 5.04
N PRO A 25 18.96 12.25 4.57
CA PRO A 25 18.02 11.22 4.13
C PRO A 25 18.74 10.28 3.16
N PRO A 26 18.42 8.97 3.12
CA PRO A 26 19.05 8.08 2.14
C PRO A 26 18.93 8.71 0.76
N GLU A 27 20.07 9.07 0.19
CA GLU A 27 20.16 9.99 -0.97
C GLU A 27 19.61 9.32 -2.24
N GLN A 28 19.31 8.02 -2.18
CA GLN A 28 18.57 7.27 -3.18
C GLN A 28 17.72 6.20 -2.48
N PRO A 29 16.44 6.01 -2.87
CA PRO A 29 15.73 4.78 -2.58
C PRO A 29 16.59 3.60 -3.03
N ILE A 30 16.63 2.51 -2.25
CA ILE A 30 17.30 1.27 -2.66
C ILE A 30 16.87 0.95 -4.09
N PRO A 31 17.81 0.75 -5.05
CA PRO A 31 17.43 0.41 -6.41
C PRO A 31 16.79 -0.96 -6.40
N VAL A 32 15.47 -0.99 -6.39
CA VAL A 32 14.71 -2.18 -6.73
C VAL A 32 14.93 -2.35 -8.23
N PRO A 33 15.52 -3.47 -8.71
CA PRO A 33 15.67 -3.67 -10.15
C PRO A 33 14.28 -3.55 -10.80
N PRO A 34 14.18 -3.00 -12.02
CA PRO A 34 12.93 -3.02 -12.76
C PRO A 34 12.66 -4.47 -13.16
N THR A 35 12.08 -5.26 -12.25
CA THR A 35 11.08 -6.25 -12.65
C THR A 35 10.10 -5.50 -13.52
N GLU A 36 9.71 -6.03 -14.68
CA GLU A 36 8.64 -5.47 -15.52
C GLU A 36 7.48 -5.06 -14.61
N ALA A 37 7.47 -3.77 -14.24
CA ALA A 37 6.72 -3.34 -13.09
C ALA A 37 5.31 -3.18 -13.61
N SER A 38 4.43 -4.08 -13.18
CA SER A 38 3.02 -3.84 -13.26
C SER A 38 2.80 -2.45 -12.65
N ARG A 39 2.31 -1.50 -13.46
CA ARG A 39 1.98 -0.12 -13.04
C ARG A 39 0.85 -0.06 -11.99
N GLU A 40 0.40 -1.24 -11.58
CA GLU A 40 -0.65 -1.48 -10.62
C GLU A 40 -0.32 -2.73 -9.80
N ARG A 41 -0.70 -2.73 -8.53
CA ARG A 41 -0.67 -3.96 -7.74
C ARG A 41 -1.75 -4.01 -6.67
N ALA A 42 -2.13 -5.23 -6.35
CA ALA A 42 -2.98 -5.53 -5.21
C ALA A 42 -2.12 -6.04 -4.05
N VAL A 43 -2.17 -5.35 -2.91
CA VAL A 43 -1.37 -5.68 -1.72
C VAL A 43 -2.25 -6.32 -0.67
N ALA A 44 -1.84 -7.49 -0.18
CA ALA A 44 -2.57 -8.17 0.88
C ALA A 44 -2.35 -7.47 2.23
N VAL A 45 -3.44 -7.00 2.84
CA VAL A 45 -3.47 -6.57 4.25
C VAL A 45 -3.82 -7.76 5.14
N GLN A 46 -4.80 -8.55 4.70
CA GLN A 46 -5.19 -9.82 5.31
C GLN A 46 -5.27 -10.87 4.19
N ALA A 47 -4.26 -11.73 4.09
CA ALA A 47 -4.20 -12.73 3.01
C ALA A 47 -4.99 -14.01 3.32
N ARG A 48 -5.37 -14.22 4.58
CA ARG A 48 -6.00 -15.47 5.06
C ARG A 48 -7.51 -15.29 5.20
N GLY A 49 -8.21 -16.41 5.21
CA GLY A 49 -9.66 -16.48 5.34
C GLY A 49 -10.29 -17.33 4.23
N THR A 50 -11.57 -17.65 4.42
CA THR A 50 -12.34 -18.50 3.51
C THR A 50 -13.41 -17.73 2.74
N LYS A 51 -13.71 -16.49 3.15
CA LYS A 51 -14.62 -15.60 2.42
C LYS A 51 -14.02 -15.13 1.09
N SER A 52 -14.90 -14.67 0.20
CA SER A 52 -14.48 -14.05 -1.06
C SER A 52 -13.64 -12.80 -0.79
N PRO A 53 -12.49 -12.61 -1.45
CA PRO A 53 -11.64 -11.45 -1.24
C PRO A 53 -12.38 -10.11 -1.40
N PHE A 54 -12.08 -9.19 -0.49
CA PHE A 54 -12.52 -7.80 -0.58
C PHE A 54 -11.36 -6.95 -1.09
N PHE A 55 -11.59 -6.26 -2.21
CA PHE A 55 -10.61 -5.36 -2.84
C PHE A 55 -10.98 -3.91 -2.52
N TYR A 56 -10.04 -3.16 -1.96
CA TYR A 56 -10.26 -1.79 -1.52
C TYR A 56 -9.42 -0.82 -2.35
N LEU A 57 -10.09 0.07 -3.08
CA LEU A 57 -9.45 1.17 -3.80
C LEU A 57 -9.38 2.39 -2.87
N HIS A 58 -8.18 2.78 -2.47
CA HIS A 58 -8.00 3.89 -1.54
C HIS A 58 -7.72 5.20 -2.30
N GLY A 59 -8.33 6.31 -1.87
CA GLY A 59 -8.18 7.62 -2.54
C GLY A 59 -6.84 8.32 -2.30
N ASP A 60 -5.95 7.75 -1.47
CA ASP A 60 -4.66 8.36 -1.17
C ASP A 60 -3.61 8.08 -2.26
N TRP A 61 -3.39 9.07 -3.12
CA TRP A 61 -2.39 9.04 -4.18
C TRP A 61 -0.95 8.79 -3.70
N LYS A 62 -0.64 9.07 -2.43
CA LYS A 62 0.72 8.86 -1.88
C LYS A 62 0.96 7.42 -1.40
N GLY A 63 -0.01 6.52 -1.53
CA GLY A 63 0.17 5.11 -1.14
C GLY A 63 0.13 4.87 0.37
N GLN A 64 -0.36 5.81 1.18
CA GLN A 64 -0.36 5.71 2.64
C GLN A 64 -1.71 5.22 3.18
N ALA A 65 -2.21 4.11 2.63
CA ALA A 65 -3.49 3.48 2.96
C ALA A 65 -3.62 2.96 4.41
N PHE A 66 -2.88 3.50 5.39
CA PHE A 66 -2.89 3.08 6.79
C PHE A 66 -4.30 3.08 7.42
N TYR A 67 -5.20 3.94 6.93
CA TYR A 67 -6.58 4.02 7.40
C TYR A 67 -7.44 2.80 7.03
N CYS A 68 -7.01 1.95 6.10
CA CYS A 68 -7.75 0.72 5.80
C CYS A 68 -7.47 -0.41 6.81
N PHE A 69 -6.44 -0.29 7.68
CA PHE A 69 -6.15 -1.33 8.67
C PHE A 69 -7.28 -1.53 9.71
N PRO A 70 -7.88 -0.47 10.30
CA PRO A 70 -9.08 -0.61 11.13
C PRO A 70 -10.26 -1.26 10.38
N LEU A 71 -10.49 -0.91 9.12
CA LEU A 71 -11.54 -1.49 8.29
C LEU A 71 -11.32 -3.00 8.08
N ALA A 72 -10.11 -3.39 7.66
CA ALA A 72 -9.74 -4.78 7.45
C ALA A 72 -9.97 -5.63 8.71
N ARG A 73 -9.54 -5.11 9.87
CA ARG A 73 -9.79 -5.76 11.18
C ARG A 73 -11.27 -5.84 11.52
N GLY A 74 -12.05 -4.79 11.23
CA GLY A 74 -13.49 -4.74 11.47
C GLY A 74 -14.28 -5.78 10.67
N LEU A 75 -13.78 -6.20 9.51
CA LEU A 75 -14.37 -7.27 8.69
C LEU A 75 -14.04 -8.69 9.21
N GLY A 76 -13.07 -8.81 10.12
CA GLY A 76 -12.67 -10.04 10.78
C GLY A 76 -11.61 -10.86 10.03
N ASP A 77 -10.94 -11.75 10.76
CA ASP A 77 -9.78 -12.53 10.27
C ASP A 77 -10.12 -13.54 9.15
N ASP A 78 -11.40 -13.88 8.97
CA ASP A 78 -11.88 -14.78 7.92
C ASP A 78 -12.20 -14.04 6.59
N GLN A 79 -12.03 -12.72 6.55
CA GLN A 79 -12.18 -11.90 5.35
C GLN A 79 -10.82 -11.55 4.75
N PRO A 80 -10.42 -12.17 3.62
CA PRO A 80 -9.27 -11.71 2.87
C PRO A 80 -9.49 -10.27 2.39
N PHE A 81 -8.50 -9.41 2.62
CA PHE A 81 -8.56 -7.97 2.36
C PHE A 81 -7.32 -7.51 1.60
N TYR A 82 -7.54 -6.92 0.44
CA TYR A 82 -6.49 -6.45 -0.46
C TYR A 82 -6.70 -4.97 -0.77
N ILE A 83 -5.61 -4.20 -0.72
CA ILE A 83 -5.59 -2.81 -1.19
C ILE A 83 -5.19 -2.83 -2.66
N LEU A 84 -5.92 -2.10 -3.50
CA LEU A 84 -5.47 -1.72 -4.84
C LEU A 84 -4.66 -0.43 -4.69
N GLU A 85 -3.35 -0.50 -4.95
CA GLU A 85 -2.51 0.70 -4.93
C GLU A 85 -2.86 1.64 -6.09
N PRO A 86 -2.45 2.93 -6.04
CA PRO A 86 -2.66 3.85 -7.14
C PRO A 86 -1.86 3.46 -8.38
N TYR A 87 -2.39 3.77 -9.55
CA TYR A 87 -1.68 3.63 -10.82
C TYR A 87 -0.38 4.43 -10.82
N ASP A 88 0.70 3.79 -11.24
CA ASP A 88 1.98 4.42 -11.45
C ASP A 88 2.01 5.12 -12.81
N PHE A 89 1.86 6.45 -12.78
CA PHE A 89 1.92 7.32 -13.95
C PHE A 89 3.35 7.73 -14.32
N ASP A 90 4.38 7.35 -13.54
CA ASP A 90 5.74 7.81 -13.76
C ASP A 90 6.28 7.34 -15.12
N GLY A 91 6.93 8.26 -15.82
CA GLY A 91 7.53 8.03 -17.13
C GLY A 91 6.55 7.89 -18.30
N LEU A 92 5.25 8.16 -18.10
CA LEU A 92 4.29 8.20 -19.20
C LEU A 92 4.35 9.53 -19.97
N PRO A 93 4.16 9.51 -21.31
CA PRO A 93 4.15 10.72 -22.14
C PRO A 93 2.90 11.60 -21.91
N GLY A 94 1.90 11.07 -21.20
CA GLY A 94 0.65 11.73 -20.84
C GLY A 94 -0.25 10.76 -20.06
N PRO A 95 -1.36 11.24 -19.47
CA PRO A 95 -2.29 10.36 -18.77
C PRO A 95 -2.91 9.34 -19.75
N PRO A 96 -2.90 8.04 -19.41
CA PRO A 96 -3.54 7.02 -20.23
C PRO A 96 -5.06 7.17 -20.17
N PRO A 97 -5.80 6.54 -21.11
CA PRO A 97 -7.26 6.42 -21.00
C PRO A 97 -7.66 5.78 -19.67
N PHE A 98 -8.79 6.20 -19.12
CA PHE A 98 -9.28 5.69 -17.84
C PHE A 98 -9.54 4.17 -17.88
N GLU A 99 -9.98 3.66 -19.03
CA GLU A 99 -10.23 2.25 -19.27
C GLU A 99 -8.96 1.41 -19.15
N GLU A 100 -7.80 1.97 -19.50
CA GLU A 100 -6.52 1.29 -19.38
C GLU A 100 -6.11 1.15 -17.91
N VAL A 101 -6.30 2.20 -17.12
CA VAL A 101 -6.09 2.19 -15.66
C VAL A 101 -7.01 1.17 -15.01
N ALA A 102 -8.31 1.20 -15.33
CA ALA A 102 -9.29 0.24 -14.82
C ALA A 102 -8.93 -1.21 -15.21
N ALA A 103 -8.51 -1.45 -16.46
CA ALA A 103 -8.10 -2.77 -16.92
C ALA A 103 -6.86 -3.29 -16.16
N ALA A 104 -5.91 -2.41 -15.82
CA ALA A 104 -4.73 -2.76 -15.04
C ALA A 104 -5.09 -3.19 -13.61
N HIS A 105 -6.01 -2.49 -12.93
CA HIS A 105 -6.52 -2.93 -11.63
C HIS A 105 -7.28 -4.26 -11.73
N VAL A 106 -8.16 -4.43 -12.73
CA VAL A 106 -8.90 -5.70 -12.94
C VAL A 106 -7.93 -6.86 -13.18
N LYS A 107 -6.84 -6.63 -13.91
CA LYS A 107 -5.78 -7.64 -14.10
C LYS A 107 -5.15 -8.03 -12.76
N SER A 108 -4.85 -7.06 -11.91
CA SER A 108 -4.30 -7.29 -10.56
C SER A 108 -5.27 -8.07 -9.68
N MET A 109 -6.56 -7.74 -9.71
CA MET A 109 -7.60 -8.49 -8.99
C MET A 109 -7.73 -9.92 -9.50
N ARG A 110 -7.73 -10.14 -10.82
CA ARG A 110 -7.84 -11.46 -11.45
C ARG A 110 -6.66 -12.38 -11.16
N ALA A 111 -5.48 -11.81 -10.88
CA ALA A 111 -4.33 -12.59 -10.42
C ALA A 111 -4.56 -13.21 -9.03
N ILE A 112 -5.42 -12.61 -8.20
CA ILE A 112 -5.77 -13.09 -6.86
C ILE A 112 -7.05 -13.94 -6.89
N GLN A 113 -8.09 -13.46 -7.58
CA GLN A 113 -9.37 -14.13 -7.73
C GLN A 113 -9.73 -14.19 -9.22
N PRO A 114 -9.51 -15.33 -9.92
CA PRO A 114 -9.68 -15.40 -11.37
C PRO A 114 -11.13 -15.17 -11.86
N THR A 115 -12.12 -15.52 -11.04
CA THR A 115 -13.54 -15.47 -11.39
C THR A 115 -14.37 -14.80 -10.30
N GLY A 116 -15.38 -14.03 -10.71
CA GLY A 116 -16.31 -13.37 -9.79
C GLY A 116 -17.25 -14.34 -9.06
N PRO A 117 -18.12 -13.81 -8.18
CA PRO A 117 -18.38 -12.38 -7.94
C PRO A 117 -17.20 -11.68 -7.22
N TYR A 118 -16.94 -10.43 -7.60
CA TYR A 118 -15.93 -9.59 -6.96
C TYR A 118 -16.57 -8.65 -5.95
N PHE A 119 -15.95 -8.51 -4.78
CA PHE A 119 -16.33 -7.50 -3.78
C PHE A 119 -15.32 -6.37 -3.83
N LEU A 120 -15.79 -5.18 -4.21
CA LEU A 120 -15.00 -3.95 -4.24
C LEU A 120 -15.61 -2.93 -3.29
N GLY A 121 -14.75 -2.10 -2.70
CA GLY A 121 -15.17 -0.87 -2.03
C GLY A 121 -14.13 0.22 -2.21
N ASP A 122 -14.55 1.44 -1.97
CA ASP A 122 -13.71 2.63 -1.98
C ASP A 122 -13.88 3.41 -0.67
N GLY A 123 -13.03 4.41 -0.48
CA GLY A 123 -13.27 5.42 0.53
C GLY A 123 -12.24 6.54 0.47
N VAL A 124 -12.75 7.72 0.78
CA VAL A 124 -11.99 8.95 0.91
C VAL A 124 -11.93 9.34 2.38
N MET A 125 -10.81 9.89 2.81
CA MET A 125 -10.76 10.61 4.08
C MET A 125 -11.27 12.03 3.77
N GLU A 126 -12.37 12.45 4.40
CA GLU A 126 -12.67 13.87 4.54
C GLU A 126 -11.78 14.40 5.67
N ASP A 127 -11.04 15.48 5.37
CA ASP A 127 -10.18 16.19 6.34
C ASP A 127 -10.98 16.86 7.47
#